data_AF-A0A2R6B8B3-F1
#
_entry.id   AF-A0A2R6B8B3-F1
#
_cell.length_a   1.000
_cell.length_b   1.000
_cell.length_c   1.000
_cell.angle_alpha   90.00
_cell.angle_beta   90.00
_cell.angle_gamma   90.00
#
_symmetry.space_group_name_H-M   'P 1'
#
loop_
_entity.id
_entity.type
_entity.pdbx_description
1 polymer ?
#
loop_
_entity_poly.entity_id
_entity_poly.type
_entity_poly.pdbx_seq_one_letter_code
_entity_poly.pdbx_strand_id
1 'polypeptide(L)'
;MFSGVYALGFSDTWVGRLIQAEDLQKLVELNQRYGVSIIGEGGEYESLVLDCPLFQYKRLSVSGQKKRTGPYSYEFVVEDVQTVSKPSGSEYIRVLN
;
A
#
# COMPACT_ATOMS: atom_id res chain seq x y z
N MET A 1 -2.68 1.24 0.25
CA MET A 1 -1.82 0.99 -0.94
C MET A 1 -0.41 1.37 -0.55
N PHE A 2 0.61 0.63 -0.96
CA PHE A 2 2.00 1.10 -0.79
C PHE A 2 2.22 2.30 -1.72
N SER A 3 2.55 3.46 -1.16
CA SER A 3 2.84 4.70 -1.90
C SER A 3 4.34 4.92 -2.08
N GLY A 4 5.17 4.37 -1.20
CA GLY A 4 6.62 4.43 -1.29
C GLY A 4 7.27 3.25 -0.58
N VAL A 5 8.47 2.88 -1.01
CA VAL A 5 9.36 1.91 -0.36
C VAL A 5 10.79 2.43 -0.44
N TYR A 6 11.60 2.21 0.60
CA TYR A 6 12.89 2.88 0.77
C TYR A 6 13.99 2.01 1.41
N ALA A 7 13.76 0.71 1.57
CA ALA A 7 14.69 -0.20 2.23
C ALA A 7 15.16 -1.37 1.35
N LEU A 8 16.32 -1.95 1.68
CA LEU A 8 16.87 -3.12 1.00
C LEU A 8 15.87 -4.28 0.96
N GLY A 9 15.74 -4.92 -0.20
CA GLY A 9 14.83 -6.04 -0.43
C GLY A 9 13.48 -5.65 -1.04
N PHE A 10 13.10 -4.38 -0.96
CA PHE A 10 11.97 -3.86 -1.74
C PHE A 10 12.33 -3.70 -3.23
N SER A 11 11.30 -3.75 -4.06
CA SER A 11 11.37 -3.56 -5.52
C SER A 11 10.16 -2.75 -6.02
N ASP A 12 10.14 -2.41 -7.31
CA ASP A 12 9.06 -1.64 -7.93
C ASP A 12 7.70 -2.34 -7.85
N THR A 13 7.68 -3.66 -7.63
CA THR A 13 6.43 -4.45 -7.55
C THR A 13 5.61 -4.13 -6.30
N TRP A 14 6.20 -3.51 -5.29
CA TRP A 14 5.53 -3.15 -4.04
C TRP A 14 4.62 -1.92 -4.18
N VAL A 15 5.06 -0.88 -4.88
CA VAL A 15 4.31 0.39 -4.97
C VAL A 15 3.17 0.35 -6.00
N GLY A 16 2.11 1.11 -5.73
CA GLY A 16 0.95 1.23 -6.64
C GLY A 16 -0.03 0.04 -6.56
N ARG A 17 0.14 -0.89 -5.63
CA ARG A 17 -0.81 -1.98 -5.33
C ARG A 17 -1.39 -1.86 -3.93
N LEU A 18 -2.59 -2.43 -3.75
CA LEU A 18 -3.21 -2.57 -2.44
C LEU A 18 -2.36 -3.45 -1.52
N ILE A 19 -2.36 -3.12 -0.23
CA ILE A 19 -1.77 -3.95 0.81
C ILE A 19 -2.77 -5.08 1.09
N GLN A 20 -2.35 -6.32 0.91
CA GLN A 20 -3.17 -7.52 1.10
C GLN A 20 -2.62 -8.38 2.24
N ALA A 21 -3.41 -9.36 2.71
CA ALA A 21 -2.98 -10.25 3.80
C ALA A 21 -1.70 -11.03 3.43
N GLU A 22 -1.55 -11.44 2.17
CA GLU A 22 -0.36 -12.13 1.67
C GLU A 22 0.91 -11.26 1.71
N ASP A 23 0.79 -9.94 1.75
CA ASP A 23 1.95 -9.05 1.85
C ASP A 23 2.59 -9.11 3.24
N LEU A 24 1.85 -9.53 4.29
CA LEU A 24 2.40 -9.75 5.62
C LEU A 24 3.50 -10.81 5.60
N GLN A 25 3.30 -11.91 4.88
CA GLN A 25 4.32 -12.97 4.78
C GLN A 25 5.60 -12.45 4.12
N LYS A 26 5.47 -11.66 3.06
CA LYS A 26 6.62 -11.02 2.39
C LYS A 26 7.33 -10.02 3.30
N LEU A 27 6.58 -9.23 4.08
CA LEU A 27 7.16 -8.29 5.05
C LEU A 27 7.89 -9.02 6.18
N VAL A 28 7.37 -10.15 6.65
CA VAL A 28 8.06 -11.03 7.62
C VAL A 28 9.35 -11.58 7.02
N GLU A 29 9.34 -12.02 5.77
CA GLU A 29 10.56 -12.49 5.09
C GLU A 29 11.60 -11.37 4.95
N LEU A 30 11.18 -10.16 4.57
CA LEU A 30 12.06 -8.98 4.50
C LEU A 30 12.59 -8.59 5.88
N ASN A 31 11.77 -8.68 6.93
CA ASN A 31 12.19 -8.45 8.30
C ASN A 31 13.29 -9.45 8.71
N GLN A 32 13.08 -10.74 8.46
CA GLN A 32 14.05 -11.79 8.80
C GLN A 32 15.37 -11.65 8.03
N ARG A 33 15.32 -11.23 6.75
CA ARG A 33 16.51 -11.14 5.89
C ARG A 33 17.27 -9.82 6.03
N TYR A 34 16.56 -8.71 6.18
CA TYR A 34 17.11 -7.36 6.05
C TYR A 34 16.76 -6.44 7.23
N GLY A 35 15.99 -6.92 8.21
CA GLY A 35 15.59 -6.13 9.38
C GLY A 35 14.51 -5.08 9.12
N VAL A 36 13.84 -5.12 7.95
CA VAL A 36 12.75 -4.19 7.61
C VAL A 36 11.65 -4.24 8.67
N SER A 37 11.20 -3.10 9.19
CA SER A 37 10.04 -3.06 10.07
C SER A 37 8.78 -3.54 9.35
N ILE A 38 8.08 -4.52 9.95
CA ILE A 38 6.84 -5.07 9.38
C ILE A 38 5.75 -3.99 9.29
N ILE A 39 5.78 -2.99 10.18
CA ILE A 39 4.81 -1.90 10.23
C ILE A 39 5.30 -0.60 9.56
N GLY A 40 6.56 -0.56 9.09
CA GLY A 40 7.15 0.59 8.41
C GLY A 40 7.53 1.77 9.30
N GLU A 41 7.72 1.57 10.61
CA GLU A 41 8.00 2.64 11.59
C GLU A 41 9.23 3.50 11.25
N GLY A 42 10.26 2.92 10.60
CA GLY A 42 11.49 3.61 10.22
C GLY A 42 11.41 4.33 8.87
N GLY A 43 10.22 4.43 8.27
CA GLY A 43 10.04 4.96 6.92
C GLY A 43 10.50 4.00 5.83
N GLU A 44 10.57 2.69 6.12
CA GLU A 44 10.97 1.68 5.14
C GLU A 44 9.94 1.55 4.01
N TYR A 45 8.68 1.83 4.31
CA TYR A 45 7.63 2.03 3.33
C TYR A 45 6.60 3.04 3.83
N GLU A 46 5.89 3.63 2.88
CA GLU A 46 4.79 4.56 3.12
C GLU A 46 3.51 3.99 2.54
N SER A 47 2.36 4.38 3.11
CA SER A 47 1.06 3.93 2.62
C SER A 47 0.07 5.06 2.41
N LEU A 48 -0.77 4.91 1.38
CA LEU A 48 -1.92 5.75 1.11
C LEU A 48 -3.21 4.99 1.42
N VAL A 49 -4.03 5.55 2.30
CA VAL A 49 -5.37 5.05 2.63
C VAL A 49 -6.34 5.47 1.53
N LEU A 50 -6.75 4.51 0.71
CA LEU A 50 -7.72 4.76 -0.38
C LEU A 50 -9.17 4.69 0.11
N ASP A 51 -9.40 3.97 1.21
CA ASP A 51 -10.72 3.74 1.77
C ASP A 51 -10.62 3.34 3.25
N CYS A 52 -11.56 3.81 4.07
CA CYS A 52 -11.69 3.40 5.47
C CYS A 52 -13.13 3.56 5.98
N PRO A 53 -13.51 2.97 7.13
CA PRO A 53 -14.86 3.08 7.67
C PRO A 53 -15.32 4.52 7.95
N LEU A 54 -14.39 5.44 8.22
CA LEU A 54 -14.72 6.85 8.44
C LEU A 54 -15.11 7.56 7.14
N PHE A 55 -14.77 7.02 5.97
CA PHE A 55 -15.24 7.54 4.69
C PHE A 55 -16.68 7.09 4.48
N GLN A 56 -17.64 8.02 4.51
CA GLN A 56 -19.07 7.66 4.60
C GLN A 56 -19.66 7.13 3.28
N TYR A 57 -19.50 7.86 2.18
CA TYR A 57 -20.20 7.57 0.91
C TYR A 57 -19.27 7.37 -0.28
N LYS A 58 -18.04 7.84 -0.16
CA LYS A 58 -17.06 7.89 -1.25
C LYS A 58 -15.72 7.33 -0.80
N ARG A 59 -14.99 6.71 -1.70
CA ARG A 59 -13.59 6.31 -1.53
C ARG A 59 -12.72 6.97 -2.59
N LEU A 60 -11.41 6.95 -2.40
CA LEU A 60 -10.46 7.47 -3.38
C LEU A 60 -10.25 6.45 -4.50
N SER A 61 -10.20 6.97 -5.73
CA SER A 61 -9.68 6.29 -6.92
C SER A 61 -8.55 7.15 -7.46
N VAL A 62 -7.36 6.56 -7.58
CA VAL A 62 -6.15 7.27 -7.99
C VAL A 62 -5.57 6.66 -9.25
N SER A 63 -4.96 7.49 -10.08
CA SER A 63 -4.09 7.04 -11.16
C SER A 63 -2.77 7.82 -11.13
N GLY A 64 -1.73 7.25 -11.72
CA GLY A 64 -0.38 7.79 -11.64
C GLY A 64 0.65 6.79 -12.11
N GLN A 65 1.91 7.04 -11.77
CA GLN A 65 3.05 6.29 -12.28
C GLN A 65 4.03 5.89 -11.18
N LYS A 66 4.77 4.80 -11.44
CA LYS A 66 5.88 4.38 -10.59
C LYS A 66 7.14 5.13 -10.95
N LYS A 67 7.86 5.62 -9.95
CA LYS A 67 9.14 6.29 -10.09
C LYS A 67 10.18 5.57 -9.24
N ARG A 68 11.33 5.25 -9.84
CA ARG A 68 12.49 4.78 -9.07
C ARG A 68 13.28 6.01 -8.59
N THR A 69 13.49 6.11 -7.28
CA THR A 69 14.19 7.23 -6.63
C THR A 69 15.54 6.82 -6.05
N GLY A 70 15.83 5.52 -5.98
CA GLY A 70 17.10 5.00 -5.48
C GLY A 70 17.27 3.51 -5.80
N PRO A 71 18.37 2.88 -5.32
CA PRO A 71 18.67 1.48 -5.58
C PRO A 71 17.53 0.52 -5.22
N TYR A 72 16.94 0.72 -4.03
CA TYR A 72 15.80 -0.03 -3.47
C TYR A 72 14.66 0.93 -3.08
N SER A 73 14.58 2.07 -3.77
CA SER A 73 13.62 3.12 -3.46
C SER A 73 12.71 3.39 -4.65
N TYR A 74 11.41 3.24 -4.41
CA TYR A 74 10.37 3.39 -5.42
C TYR A 74 9.18 4.12 -4.84
N GLU A 75 8.52 4.91 -5.66
CA GLU A 75 7.36 5.72 -5.29
C GLU A 75 6.25 5.53 -6.31
N PHE A 76 5.01 5.51 -5.85
CA PHE A 76 3.85 5.70 -6.70
C PHE A 76 3.43 7.16 -6.64
N VAL A 77 3.73 7.91 -7.69
CA VAL A 77 3.37 9.32 -7.84
C VAL A 77 1.94 9.38 -8.35
N VAL A 78 1.02 9.82 -7.49
CA VAL A 78 -0.38 10.07 -7.87
C VAL A 78 -0.44 11.32 -8.75
N GLU A 79 -1.05 11.20 -9.92
CA GLU A 79 -1.19 12.29 -10.90
C GLU A 79 -2.64 12.75 -11.04
N ASP A 80 -3.59 11.84 -10.86
CA ASP A 80 -5.02 12.14 -10.85
C ASP A 80 -5.71 11.45 -9.68
N VAL A 81 -6.70 12.13 -9.10
CA VAL A 81 -7.51 11.63 -7.99
C VAL A 81 -8.97 11.98 -8.18
N GLN A 82 -9.83 10.98 -7.97
CA GLN A 82 -11.27 11.13 -8.03
C GLN A 82 -11.91 10.47 -6.81
N THR A 83 -13.12 10.91 -6.48
CA THR A 83 -13.95 10.21 -5.49
C THR A 83 -14.96 9.32 -6.20
N VAL A 84 -15.02 8.05 -5.81
CA VAL A 84 -15.98 7.08 -6.35
C VAL A 84 -16.89 6.57 -5.25
N SER A 85 -18.13 6.20 -5.59
CA SER A 85 -19.08 5.67 -4.61
C SER A 85 -18.51 4.44 -3.89
N LYS A 86 -18.73 4.37 -2.58
CA LYS A 86 -18.38 3.17 -1.81
C LYS A 86 -19.32 2.02 -2.17
N PRO A 87 -18.82 0.79 -2.21
CA PRO A 87 -19.69 -0.38 -2.24
C PRO A 87 -20.58 -0.42 -0.99
N SER A 88 -21.77 -0.99 -1.09
CA SER A 88 -22.68 -1.12 0.05
C SER A 88 -22.05 -1.94 1.19
N GLY A 89 -22.39 -1.62 2.44
CA GLY A 89 -21.76 -2.20 3.64
C GLY A 89 -21.71 -3.73 3.73
N SER A 90 -22.54 -4.45 2.97
CA SER A 90 -22.49 -5.92 2.84
C SER A 90 -21.22 -6.45 2.15
N GLU A 91 -20.47 -5.63 1.41
CA GLU A 91 -19.25 -6.08 0.71
C GLU A 91 -17.97 -6.01 1.55
N TYR A 92 -17.94 -5.19 2.61
CA TYR A 92 -16.78 -5.11 3.53
C TYR A 92 -16.73 -6.28 4.52
N ILE A 93 -17.89 -6.85 4.86
CA ILE A 93 -18.00 -8.01 5.74
C ILE A 93 -17.88 -9.27 4.88
N ARG A 94 -16.66 -9.55 4.39
CA ARG A 94 -16.27 -10.93 4.09
C ARG A 94 -15.56 -11.44 5.33
N VAL A 95 -16.32 -12.07 6.23
CA VAL A 95 -15.72 -12.89 7.28
C VAL A 95 -14.89 -13.95 6.57
N LEU A 96 -13.57 -13.86 6.71
CA LEU A 96 -12.68 -14.93 6.27
C LEU A 96 -12.95 -16.10 7.21
N ASN A 97 -13.54 -17.16 6.67
CA ASN A 97 -13.66 -18.45 7.34
C ASN A 97 -12.30 -19.13 7.47
#